data_AF-A0A434TYB1-F1
#
_entry.id   AF-A0A434TYB1-F1
#
_cell.length_a   1.000
_cell.length_b   1.000
_cell.length_c   1.000
_cell.angle_alpha   90.00
_cell.angle_beta   90.00
_cell.angle_gamma   90.00
#
_symmetry.space_group_name_H-M   'P 1'
#
loop_
_entity.id
_entity.type
_entity.pdbx_description
1 polymer ?
#
loop_
_entity_poly.entity_id
_entity_poly.type
_entity_poly.pdbx_seq_one_letter_code
_entity_poly.pdbx_strand_id
1 'polypeptide(L)' 'MNWSRVRLAARANLNEATISEWRVEKFREAARQLETDESEENFDRMLRKVAKSPPPKDEKAKADKE' A
#
# COMPACT_ATOMS: atom_id res chain seq x y z
N MET A 1 -43.37 -13.69 0.09
CA MET A 1 -41.94 -13.38 0.33
C MET A 1 -41.77 -11.94 0.72
N ASN A 2 -41.25 -11.65 1.92
CA ASN A 2 -40.97 -10.29 2.38
C ASN A 2 -39.52 -9.91 2.03
N TRP A 3 -39.35 -9.16 0.94
CA TRP A 3 -38.05 -8.80 0.38
C TRP A 3 -37.21 -7.89 1.29
N SER A 4 -37.86 -7.15 2.20
CA SER A 4 -37.16 -6.31 3.19
C SER A 4 -36.45 -7.16 4.24
N ARG A 5 -37.08 -8.26 4.70
CA ARG A 5 -36.42 -9.24 5.58
C ARG A 5 -35.28 -9.97 4.89
N VAL A 6 -35.44 -10.31 3.62
CA VAL A 6 -34.39 -10.96 2.81
C VAL A 6 -33.19 -10.02 2.60
N ARG A 7 -33.42 -8.73 2.29
CA ARG A 7 -32.34 -7.74 2.19
C ARG A 7 -31.64 -7.49 3.52
N LEU A 8 -32.38 -7.42 4.63
CA LEU A 8 -31.80 -7.24 5.95
C LEU A 8 -30.93 -8.45 6.35
N ALA A 9 -31.41 -9.68 6.08
CA ALA A 9 -30.64 -10.90 6.29
C ALA A 9 -29.39 -10.97 5.40
N ALA A 10 -29.49 -10.60 4.12
CA ALA A 10 -28.34 -10.56 3.21
C ALA A 10 -27.29 -9.52 3.63
N ARG A 11 -27.73 -8.36 4.12
CA ARG A 11 -26.84 -7.30 4.61
C ARG A 11 -26.17 -7.66 5.94
N ALA A 12 -26.85 -8.44 6.80
CA ALA A 12 -26.22 -9.02 7.99
C ALA A 12 -25.19 -10.11 7.63
N ASN A 13 -25.47 -10.92 6.60
CA ASN A 13 -24.57 -11.97 6.10
C ASN A 13 -23.29 -11.39 5.44
N LEU A 14 -23.36 -10.16 4.90
CA LEU A 14 -22.18 -9.45 4.38
C LEU A 14 -21.19 -9.00 5.47
N ASN A 15 -21.62 -8.84 6.73
CA ASN A 15 -20.70 -8.57 7.84
C ASN A 15 -19.96 -9.83 8.32
N GLU A 16 -20.41 -11.01 7.91
CA GLU A 16 -19.74 -12.30 8.16
C GLU A 16 -18.79 -12.69 7.01
N ALA A 17 -18.61 -11.82 6.00
CA ALA A 17 -17.43 -11.84 5.15
C ALA A 17 -16.22 -11.26 5.93
N THR A 18 -16.05 -11.70 7.18
CA THR A 18 -14.81 -11.55 7.91
C THR A 18 -13.78 -12.37 7.14
N ILE A 19 -13.08 -11.72 6.21
CA ILE A 19 -11.74 -12.18 5.86
C ILE A 19 -11.05 -12.31 7.21
N SER A 20 -10.90 -13.57 7.66
CA SER A 20 -10.54 -13.85 9.04
C SER A 20 -9.32 -13.00 9.38
N GLU A 21 -9.38 -12.23 10.48
CA GLU A 21 -8.39 -11.17 10.77
C GLU A 21 -6.94 -11.65 10.63
N TRP A 22 -6.67 -12.93 10.91
CA TRP A 22 -5.36 -13.57 10.70
C TRP A 22 -4.89 -13.57 9.24
N ARG A 23 -5.79 -13.71 8.26
CA ARG A 23 -5.48 -13.64 6.83
C ARG A 23 -5.11 -12.21 6.45
N VAL A 24 -5.86 -11.22 6.95
CA VAL A 24 -5.57 -9.80 6.74
C VAL A 24 -4.19 -9.46 7.31
N GLU A 25 -3.89 -9.94 8.51
CA GLU A 25 -2.59 -9.74 9.15
C GLU A 25 -1.46 -10.38 8.35
N LYS A 26 -1.66 -11.58 7.79
CA LYS A 26 -0.69 -12.23 6.89
C LYS A 26 -0.43 -11.45 5.61
N PHE A 27 -1.45 -10.85 5.01
CA PHE A 27 -1.26 -9.99 3.84
C PHE A 27 -0.50 -8.70 4.20
N ARG A 28 -0.79 -8.09 5.34
CA ARG A 28 -0.04 -6.91 5.84
C ARG A 28 1.42 -7.24 6.17
N GLU A 29 1.67 -8.41 6.77
CA GLU A 29 3.03 -8.90 7.05
C GLU A 29 3.81 -9.15 5.75
N ALA A 30 3.19 -9.80 4.77
CA ALA A 30 3.79 -10.02 3.46
C ALA A 30 4.08 -8.70 2.71
N ALA A 31 3.16 -7.73 2.75
CA ALA A 31 3.35 -6.41 2.16
C ALA A 31 4.54 -5.66 2.79
N ARG A 32 4.68 -5.73 4.13
CA ARG A 32 5.82 -5.16 4.86
C ARG A 32 7.14 -5.82 4.47
N GLN A 33 7.18 -7.15 4.33
CA GLN A 33 8.38 -7.86 3.88
C GLN A 33 8.79 -7.46 2.46
N LEU A 34 7.81 -7.22 1.58
CA LEU A 34 8.05 -6.77 0.20
C LEU A 34 8.35 -5.27 0.09
N GLU A 35 8.42 -4.52 1.20
CA GLU A 35 8.51 -3.04 1.21
C GLU A 35 7.39 -2.35 0.39
N THR A 36 6.28 -3.05 0.15
CA THR A 36 5.11 -2.56 -0.64
C THR A 36 3.97 -2.07 0.25
N ASP A 37 4.17 -2.09 1.56
CA ASP A 37 3.22 -1.58 2.53
C ASP A 37 3.26 -0.04 2.56
N GLU A 38 2.09 0.59 2.67
CA GLU A 38 1.90 2.05 2.70
C GLU A 38 2.23 2.68 4.08
N SER A 39 3.00 1.99 4.92
CA SER A 39 3.45 2.51 6.21
C SER A 39 4.39 3.71 6.08
N GLU A 40 4.13 4.75 6.88
CA GLU A 40 4.92 5.99 6.96
C GLU A 40 6.40 5.73 7.30
N GLU A 41 6.70 4.70 8.09
CA GLU A 41 8.09 4.32 8.43
C GLU A 41 8.93 3.93 7.20
N ASN A 42 8.33 3.21 6.25
CA ASN A 42 9.02 2.80 5.02
C ASN A 42 9.26 4.01 4.12
N PHE A 43 8.28 4.93 4.05
CA PHE A 43 8.41 6.19 3.36
C PHE A 43 9.55 7.03 3.93
N ASP A 44 9.61 7.24 5.26
CA ASP A 44 10.66 8.02 5.91
C ASP A 44 12.06 7.40 5.66
N ARG A 45 12.15 6.07 5.67
CA ARG A 45 13.38 5.34 5.36
C ARG A 45 13.83 5.56 3.91
N MET A 46 12.92 5.46 2.94
CA MET A 46 13.23 5.73 1.53
C MET A 46 13.58 7.20 1.31
N LEU A 47 12.83 8.13 1.92
CA LEU A 47 13.08 9.57 1.82
C LEU A 47 14.48 9.93 2.33
N ARG A 48 14.91 9.36 3.45
CA ARG A 48 16.28 9.54 3.96
C ARG A 48 17.35 8.99 3.02
N LYS A 49 17.09 7.88 2.33
CA LYS A 49 18.02 7.33 1.32
C LYS A 49 18.13 8.29 0.13
N VAL A 50 17.00 8.77 -0.38
CA VAL A 50 16.97 9.72 -1.50
C VAL A 50 17.67 11.04 -1.13
N ALA A 51 17.36 11.59 0.05
CA ALA A 51 17.96 12.84 0.52
C ALA A 51 19.48 12.76 0.75
N LYS A 52 19.99 11.58 1.11
CA LYS A 52 21.42 11.34 1.33
C LYS A 52 22.17 10.88 0.08
N SER A 53 21.46 10.51 -0.98
CA SER A 53 22.11 10.12 -2.22
C SER A 53 22.87 11.32 -2.79
N PRO A 54 24.16 11.14 -3.15
CA PRO A 54 24.89 12.19 -3.81
C PRO A 54 24.17 12.55 -5.11
N PRO A 55 24.20 13.82 -5.54
CA PRO A 55 23.61 14.21 -6.82
C PRO A 55 24.17 13.31 -7.91
N PRO A 56 23.33 12.87 -8.87
CA PRO A 56 23.80 12.06 -9.98
C PRO A 56 24.99 12.76 -10.62
N LYS A 57 26.11 12.03 -10.76
CA LYS A 57 27.27 12.55 -11.46
C LYS A 57 26.93 12.55 -12.94
N ASP A 58 26.53 13.72 -13.44
CA ASP A 58 26.43 13.99 -14.87
C ASP A 58 27.78 13.73 -15.56
N GLU A 59 27.98 12.52 -16.06
CA GLU A 59 28.85 12.33 -17.23
C GLU A 59 28.10 12.78 -18.49
N LYS A 60 28.15 14.10 -18.73
CA LYS A 60 28.15 14.81 -20.02
C LYS A 60 26.93 14.70 -20.95
N ALA A 61 26.26 15.85 -21.15
CA ALA A 61 26.06 16.51 -22.46
C ALA A 61 25.54 17.94 -22.20
N LYS A 62 26.28 19.04 -22.45
CA LYS A 62 26.43 19.70 -23.75
C LYS A 62 25.17 19.64 -24.65
N ALA A 63 24.11 20.30 -24.20
CA ALA A 63 23.07 20.95 -25.02
C ALA A 63 22.44 21.95 -24.05
N ASP A 64 22.73 23.25 -24.06
CA ASP A 64 22.17 24.20 -24.99
C ASP A 64 22.84 25.56 -24.68
N LYS A 65 23.64 26.07 -25.60
CA LYS A 65 23.98 27.49 -25.77
C LYS A 65 24.32 27.64 -27.25
N GLU A 66 23.28 27.74 -28.06
CA GLU A 66 23.32 28.39 -29.37
C GLU A 66 22.91 29.86 -29.19
#